data_AF-A0A537LZT0-F1
#
_entry.id   AF-A0A537LZT0-F1
#
_cell.length_a   1.000
_cell.length_b   1.000
_cell.length_c   1.000
_cell.angle_alpha   90.00
_cell.angle_beta   90.00
_cell.angle_gamma   90.00
#
_symmetry.space_group_name_H-M   'P 1'
#
loop_
_entity.id
_entity.type
_entity.pdbx_description
1 polymer ?
#
loop_
_entity_poly.entity_id
_entity_poly.type
_entity_poly.pdbx_seq_one_letter_code
_entity_poly.pdbx_strand_id
1 'polypeptide(L)'
;MTGLLETFARQVGWSIAHNNVVVEGTSDVAFLSHASDLHAIARGRPVLDGDFAVLAAGRGDDGGVDGVNRRLSLVRQLTDVDRHEDGRLRHRFVGLLDNDAAGRGALAVACRFDRRVEPYQDLFLLQPVMPDFIPGVDRAMAVAQANLAFRQFDWEIEDLCSERLLVQLERDYPCGVLSKHERAGLVHRELSRAAKVELRRLFVESATIVDARGFLDLLRAMRRYQGLDHEFVLT
;
A
#
# COMPACT_ATOMS: atom_id res chain seq x y z
N MET A 1 13.42 -26.87 -1.67
CA MET A 1 14.24 -26.31 -0.57
C MET A 1 13.63 -24.99 -0.15
N THR A 2 13.51 -24.73 1.16
CA THR A 2 13.16 -23.40 1.67
C THR A 2 14.34 -22.47 1.35
N GLY A 3 14.11 -21.38 0.63
CA GLY A 3 15.15 -20.40 0.34
C GLY A 3 15.48 -19.53 1.56
N LEU A 4 16.48 -18.67 1.39
CA LEU A 4 16.88 -17.73 2.44
C LEU A 4 15.76 -16.72 2.71
N LEU A 5 15.04 -16.32 1.66
CA LEU A 5 13.97 -15.35 1.78
C LEU A 5 12.76 -15.91 2.54
N GLU A 6 12.33 -17.15 2.27
CA GLU A 6 11.24 -17.78 3.04
C GLU A 6 11.64 -18.00 4.50
N THR A 7 12.93 -18.27 4.77
CA THR A 7 13.44 -18.41 6.13
C THR A 7 13.37 -17.09 6.88
N PHE A 8 13.84 -16.00 6.26
CA PHE A 8 13.72 -14.65 6.81
C PHE A 8 12.25 -14.25 7.02
N ALA A 9 11.40 -14.46 6.02
CA ALA A 9 9.98 -14.15 6.09
C ALA A 9 9.32 -14.83 7.29
N ARG A 10 9.62 -16.11 7.54
CA ARG A 10 9.12 -16.84 8.71
C ARG A 10 9.59 -16.22 10.03
N GLN A 11 10.85 -15.77 10.11
CA GLN A 11 11.39 -15.13 11.32
C GLN A 11 10.70 -13.81 11.65
N VAL A 12 10.31 -13.04 10.62
CA VAL A 12 9.60 -11.77 10.80
C VAL A 12 8.07 -11.91 10.77
N GLY A 13 7.56 -13.13 10.66
CA GLY A 13 6.12 -13.43 10.65
C GLY A 13 5.41 -13.01 9.35
N TRP A 14 6.12 -12.93 8.24
CA TRP A 14 5.55 -12.62 6.93
C TRP A 14 5.03 -13.88 6.23
N SER A 15 3.79 -13.79 5.74
CA SER A 15 3.20 -14.74 4.81
C SER A 15 3.41 -14.23 3.39
N ILE A 16 4.58 -14.56 2.81
CA ILE A 16 4.94 -14.05 1.48
C ILE A 16 4.25 -14.84 0.36
N ALA A 17 3.93 -14.15 -0.73
CA ALA A 17 3.45 -14.69 -1.99
C ALA A 17 4.52 -14.54 -3.08
N HIS A 18 4.20 -14.90 -4.33
CA HIS A 18 5.11 -14.62 -5.45
C HIS A 18 5.31 -13.10 -5.63
N ASN A 19 4.29 -12.27 -5.37
CA ASN A 19 4.38 -10.81 -5.44
C ASN A 19 3.95 -10.20 -4.12
N ASN A 20 4.70 -9.21 -3.65
CA ASN A 20 4.54 -8.71 -2.28
C ASN A 20 4.64 -7.18 -2.29
N VAL A 21 3.70 -6.53 -1.61
CA VAL A 21 3.76 -5.10 -1.32
C VAL A 21 4.09 -4.91 0.15
N VAL A 22 5.18 -4.21 0.44
CA VAL A 22 5.56 -3.81 1.79
C VAL A 22 4.96 -2.43 2.08
N VAL A 23 4.08 -2.37 3.06
CA VAL A 23 3.42 -1.13 3.55
C VAL A 23 4.03 -0.69 4.87
N GLU A 24 3.78 0.54 5.28
CA GLU A 24 4.42 1.17 6.44
C GLU A 24 4.05 0.49 7.76
N GLY A 25 2.77 0.16 7.92
CA GLY A 25 2.22 -0.26 9.19
C GLY A 25 1.30 -1.47 9.13
N THR A 26 1.10 -2.07 10.29
CA THR A 26 0.08 -3.13 10.46
C THR A 26 -1.36 -2.62 10.33
N SER A 27 -1.59 -1.31 10.47
CA SER A 27 -2.90 -0.71 10.20
C SER A 27 -3.24 -0.80 8.71
N ASP A 28 -2.29 -0.48 7.84
CA ASP A 28 -2.42 -0.54 6.38
C ASP A 28 -2.74 -1.96 5.94
N VAL A 29 -1.99 -2.94 6.47
CA VAL A 29 -2.26 -4.37 6.25
C VAL A 29 -3.67 -4.74 6.69
N ALA A 30 -4.15 -4.22 7.82
CA ALA A 30 -5.48 -4.53 8.34
C ALA A 30 -6.58 -3.99 7.41
N PHE A 31 -6.46 -2.74 6.93
CA PHE A 31 -7.41 -2.18 5.97
C PHE A 31 -7.44 -2.99 4.67
N LEU A 32 -6.26 -3.27 4.09
CA LEU A 32 -6.14 -3.97 2.81
C LEU A 32 -6.59 -5.45 2.90
N SER A 33 -6.24 -6.13 3.99
CA SER A 33 -6.69 -7.51 4.24
C SER A 33 -8.21 -7.56 4.41
N HIS A 34 -8.77 -6.66 5.21
CA HIS A 34 -10.22 -6.65 5.42
C HIS A 34 -10.99 -6.29 4.14
N ALA A 35 -10.49 -5.36 3.32
CA ALA A 35 -11.05 -5.08 2.01
C ALA A 35 -11.05 -6.33 1.10
N SER A 36 -9.94 -7.10 1.10
CA SER A 36 -9.84 -8.37 0.38
C SER A 36 -10.84 -9.41 0.90
N ASP A 37 -11.07 -9.48 2.22
CA ASP A 37 -12.04 -10.40 2.82
C ASP A 37 -13.49 -10.02 2.44
N LEU A 38 -13.82 -8.73 2.48
CA LEU A 38 -15.12 -8.22 2.02
C LEU A 38 -15.37 -8.56 0.54
N HIS A 39 -14.33 -8.45 -0.29
CA HIS A 39 -14.39 -8.87 -1.69
C HIS A 39 -14.60 -10.38 -1.81
N ALA A 40 -13.89 -11.21 -1.04
CA ALA A 40 -14.06 -12.65 -1.03
C ALA A 40 -15.48 -13.07 -0.64
N ILE A 41 -16.07 -12.42 0.37
CA ILE A 41 -17.45 -12.67 0.80
C ILE A 41 -18.44 -12.31 -0.31
N ALA A 42 -18.26 -11.16 -0.97
CA ALA A 42 -19.21 -10.67 -1.98
C ALA A 42 -19.07 -11.35 -3.35
N ARG A 43 -17.85 -11.77 -3.72
CA ARG A 43 -17.48 -12.21 -5.09
C ARG A 43 -16.88 -13.62 -5.16
N GLY A 44 -16.68 -14.27 -4.01
CA GLY A 44 -16.17 -15.64 -3.93
C GLY A 44 -14.66 -15.80 -4.17
N ARG A 45 -13.92 -14.69 -4.31
CA ARG A 45 -12.46 -14.71 -4.53
C ARG A 45 -11.78 -13.58 -3.74
N PRO A 46 -10.78 -13.86 -2.89
CA PRO A 46 -10.01 -12.79 -2.26
C PRO A 46 -9.08 -12.10 -3.27
N VAL A 47 -8.73 -10.84 -3.00
CA VAL A 47 -7.78 -10.07 -3.84
C VAL A 47 -6.33 -10.37 -3.44
N LEU A 48 -6.10 -10.60 -2.16
CA LEU A 48 -4.86 -11.12 -1.59
C LEU A 48 -4.95 -12.66 -1.52
N ASP A 49 -4.05 -13.35 -2.22
CA ASP A 49 -4.05 -14.80 -2.32
C ASP A 49 -2.62 -15.35 -2.49
N GLY A 50 -2.46 -16.58 -2.99
CA GLY A 50 -1.15 -17.21 -3.16
C GLY A 50 -0.21 -16.50 -4.14
N ASP A 51 -0.70 -15.63 -5.02
CA ASP A 51 0.13 -14.89 -5.98
C ASP A 51 0.48 -13.46 -5.54
N PHE A 52 -0.27 -12.92 -4.55
CA PHE A 52 -0.17 -11.53 -4.12
C PHE A 52 -0.43 -11.34 -2.62
N ALA A 53 0.54 -10.77 -1.92
CA ALA A 53 0.47 -10.49 -0.49
C ALA A 53 0.81 -9.03 -0.17
N VAL A 54 0.29 -8.56 0.98
CA VAL A 54 0.63 -7.25 1.57
C VAL A 54 1.22 -7.48 2.96
N LEU A 55 2.35 -6.83 3.25
CA LEU A 55 3.20 -7.09 4.40
C LEU A 55 3.54 -5.78 5.11
N ALA A 56 3.43 -5.75 6.44
CA ALA A 56 3.88 -4.59 7.21
C ALA A 56 5.40 -4.60 7.34
N ALA A 57 6.04 -3.45 7.15
CA ALA A 57 7.47 -3.28 7.37
C ALA A 57 7.88 -3.50 8.85
N GLY A 58 6.97 -3.17 9.78
CA GLY A 58 7.14 -3.34 11.22
C GLY A 58 5.89 -2.92 12.01
N ARG A 59 6.00 -2.92 13.34
CA ARG A 59 4.99 -2.45 14.29
C ARG A 59 5.50 -1.23 15.04
N GLY A 60 4.65 -0.21 15.23
CA GLY A 60 5.04 0.99 15.97
C GLY A 60 6.30 1.61 15.38
N ASP A 61 7.32 1.80 16.23
CA ASP A 61 8.59 2.44 15.86
C ASP A 61 9.47 1.59 14.92
N ASP A 62 9.18 0.29 14.78
CA ASP A 62 9.85 -0.58 13.79
C ASP A 62 9.28 -0.42 12.38
N GLY A 63 8.10 0.18 12.24
CA GLY A 63 7.40 0.42 10.98
C GLY A 63 7.74 1.77 10.36
N GLY A 64 6.76 2.33 9.64
CA GLY A 64 6.90 3.63 8.97
C GLY A 64 7.83 3.56 7.75
N VAL A 65 8.10 4.74 7.19
CA VAL A 65 8.88 4.90 5.97
C VAL A 65 10.31 4.32 6.05
N ASP A 66 10.97 4.45 7.21
CA ASP A 66 12.31 3.89 7.44
C ASP A 66 12.27 2.37 7.54
N GLY A 67 11.20 1.83 8.15
CA GLY A 67 10.91 0.40 8.18
C GLY A 67 10.81 -0.15 6.76
N VAL A 68 10.02 0.48 5.89
CA VAL A 68 9.84 0.05 4.49
C VAL A 68 11.19 0.04 3.76
N ASN A 69 11.94 1.14 3.82
CA ASN A 69 13.25 1.23 3.15
C ASN A 69 14.25 0.17 3.64
N ARG A 70 14.35 -0.04 4.95
CA ARG A 70 15.22 -1.05 5.56
C ARG A 70 14.83 -2.46 5.12
N ARG A 71 13.53 -2.76 5.14
CA ARG A 71 13.01 -4.09 4.76
C ARG A 71 13.20 -4.35 3.27
N LEU A 72 12.87 -3.40 2.40
CA LEU A 72 13.04 -3.53 0.96
C LEU A 72 14.50 -3.75 0.57
N SER A 73 15.42 -2.99 1.16
CA SER A 73 16.85 -3.15 0.91
C SER A 73 17.35 -4.55 1.26
N LEU A 74 16.93 -5.07 2.44
CA LEU A 74 17.29 -6.41 2.88
C LEU A 74 16.68 -7.49 1.99
N VAL A 75 15.36 -7.46 1.75
CA VAL A 75 14.73 -8.51 0.95
C VAL A 75 15.27 -8.53 -0.46
N ARG A 76 15.56 -7.38 -1.08
CA ARG A 76 16.17 -7.33 -2.41
C ARG A 76 17.49 -8.10 -2.47
N GLN A 77 18.36 -7.93 -1.48
CA GLN A 77 19.63 -8.66 -1.40
C GLN A 77 19.40 -10.17 -1.26
N LEU A 78 18.38 -10.57 -0.48
CA LEU A 78 18.00 -11.98 -0.34
C LEU A 78 17.42 -12.53 -1.64
N THR A 79 16.56 -11.79 -2.33
CA THR A 79 15.96 -12.24 -3.60
C THR A 79 16.99 -12.37 -4.71
N ASP A 80 18.05 -11.55 -4.71
CA ASP A 80 19.13 -11.65 -5.70
C ASP A 80 19.89 -12.98 -5.62
N VAL A 81 19.99 -13.57 -4.41
CA VAL A 81 20.63 -14.88 -4.19
C VAL A 81 19.63 -16.05 -4.19
N ASP A 82 18.33 -15.76 -4.15
CA ASP A 82 17.24 -16.73 -4.06
C ASP A 82 16.42 -16.76 -5.36
N ARG A 83 17.12 -17.07 -6.46
CA ARG A 83 16.57 -17.16 -7.81
C ARG A 83 16.23 -18.61 -8.15
N HIS A 84 15.30 -18.78 -9.08
CA HIS A 84 15.09 -20.05 -9.77
C HIS A 84 16.33 -20.44 -10.58
N GLU A 85 16.44 -21.72 -10.95
CA GLU A 85 17.55 -22.24 -11.77
C GLU A 85 17.68 -21.53 -13.12
N ASP A 86 16.58 -20.97 -13.64
CA ASP A 86 16.51 -20.18 -14.87
C ASP A 86 16.90 -18.69 -14.66
N GLY A 87 17.31 -18.31 -13.45
CA GLY A 87 17.71 -16.95 -13.09
C GLY A 87 16.56 -15.99 -12.75
N ARG A 88 15.30 -16.42 -12.86
CA ARG A 88 14.14 -15.60 -12.47
C ARG A 88 14.06 -15.43 -10.95
N LEU A 89 13.56 -14.27 -10.51
CA LEU A 89 13.25 -14.05 -9.09
C LEU A 89 12.12 -15.00 -8.67
N ARG A 90 12.26 -15.64 -7.52
CA ARG A 90 11.20 -16.47 -6.91
C ARG A 90 10.08 -15.64 -6.31
N HIS A 91 10.44 -14.45 -5.82
CA HIS A 91 9.52 -13.52 -5.18
C HIS A 91 9.83 -12.08 -5.63
N ARG A 92 8.81 -11.28 -5.88
CA ARG A 92 8.92 -9.85 -6.15
C ARG A 92 8.45 -9.07 -4.93
N PHE A 93 9.18 -8.01 -4.58
CA PHE A 93 8.81 -7.07 -3.52
C PHE A 93 8.80 -5.66 -4.09
N VAL A 94 7.76 -4.91 -3.74
CA VAL A 94 7.68 -3.47 -3.95
C VAL A 94 7.26 -2.79 -2.65
N GLY A 95 7.56 -1.51 -2.48
CA GLY A 95 7.06 -0.72 -1.35
C GLY A 95 5.89 0.16 -1.73
N LEU A 96 5.00 0.41 -0.77
CA LEU A 96 3.98 1.45 -0.84
C LEU A 96 4.09 2.32 0.41
N LEU A 97 4.23 3.62 0.19
CA LEU A 97 4.32 4.66 1.20
C LEU A 97 3.13 5.60 1.08
N ASP A 98 2.74 6.23 2.17
CA ASP A 98 1.80 7.35 2.11
C ASP A 98 2.44 8.53 1.35
N ASN A 99 1.63 9.37 0.71
CA ASN A 99 2.10 10.58 0.05
C ASN A 99 2.05 11.77 1.01
N ASP A 100 2.71 11.65 2.14
CA ASP A 100 2.92 12.74 3.09
C ASP A 100 4.37 13.27 3.00
N ALA A 101 4.77 14.13 3.94
CA ALA A 101 6.15 14.62 3.97
C ALA A 101 7.17 13.49 4.21
N ALA A 102 6.85 12.52 5.07
CA ALA A 102 7.75 11.43 5.41
C ALA A 102 7.94 10.48 4.22
N GLY A 103 6.86 10.04 3.58
CA GLY A 103 6.88 9.12 2.44
C GLY A 103 7.59 9.72 1.24
N ARG A 104 7.31 10.99 0.90
CA ARG A 104 8.04 11.71 -0.16
C ARG A 104 9.54 11.79 0.13
N GLY A 105 9.90 12.08 1.38
CA GLY A 105 11.29 12.11 1.83
C GLY A 105 11.97 10.75 1.70
N ALA A 106 11.29 9.69 2.14
CA ALA A 106 11.80 8.34 2.12
C ALA A 106 12.00 7.78 0.71
N LEU A 107 11.09 8.06 -0.22
CA LEU A 107 11.27 7.73 -1.64
C LEU A 107 12.53 8.43 -2.20
N ALA A 108 12.68 9.73 -1.93
CA ALA A 108 13.84 10.49 -2.41
C ALA A 108 15.16 9.95 -1.84
N VAL A 109 15.18 9.57 -0.55
CA VAL A 109 16.35 8.95 0.10
C VAL A 109 16.65 7.58 -0.51
N ALA A 110 15.64 6.73 -0.69
CA ALA A 110 15.80 5.39 -1.24
C ALA A 110 16.44 5.41 -2.63
N CYS A 111 15.91 6.24 -3.54
CA CYS A 111 16.44 6.39 -4.89
C CYS A 111 17.85 7.02 -4.93
N ARG A 112 18.20 7.85 -3.94
CA ARG A 112 19.55 8.42 -3.81
C ARG A 112 20.56 7.39 -3.30
N PHE A 113 20.15 6.53 -2.36
CA PHE A 113 21.03 5.56 -1.71
C PHE A 113 21.27 4.32 -2.58
N ASP A 114 20.22 3.75 -3.17
CA ASP A 114 20.30 2.64 -4.13
C ASP A 114 19.72 3.09 -5.47
N ARG A 115 20.60 3.40 -6.43
CA ARG A 115 20.22 3.86 -7.78
C ARG A 115 19.42 2.83 -8.58
N ARG A 116 19.37 1.58 -8.13
CA ARG A 116 18.56 0.53 -8.75
C ARG A 116 17.11 0.58 -8.27
N VAL A 117 16.76 1.39 -7.26
CA VAL A 117 15.38 1.59 -6.81
C VAL A 117 14.73 2.63 -7.70
N GLU A 118 13.74 2.20 -8.48
CA GLU A 118 13.03 3.06 -9.42
C GLU A 118 11.66 3.48 -8.85
N PRO A 119 11.35 4.80 -8.82
CA PRO A 119 10.04 5.29 -8.42
C PRO A 119 8.92 4.69 -9.27
N TYR A 120 7.85 4.25 -8.61
CA TYR A 120 6.68 3.61 -9.23
C TYR A 120 6.99 2.32 -10.02
N GLN A 121 8.12 1.68 -9.70
CA GLN A 121 8.45 0.33 -10.13
C GLN A 121 8.83 -0.56 -8.95
N ASP A 122 9.66 -0.04 -8.04
CA ASP A 122 10.09 -0.71 -6.82
C ASP A 122 9.51 -0.07 -5.56
N LEU A 123 9.27 1.25 -5.58
CA LEU A 123 8.72 2.01 -4.46
C LEU A 123 7.67 3.00 -4.96
N PHE A 124 6.47 2.90 -4.42
CA PHE A 124 5.30 3.67 -4.81
C PHE A 124 4.92 4.65 -3.70
N LEU A 125 4.50 5.85 -4.07
CA LEU A 125 3.73 6.73 -3.19
C LEU A 125 2.25 6.54 -3.50
N LEU A 126 1.43 6.43 -2.46
CA LEU A 126 -0.01 6.38 -2.58
C LEU A 126 -0.53 7.74 -3.07
N GLN A 127 -1.08 7.76 -4.27
CA GLN A 127 -1.62 8.99 -4.85
C GLN A 127 -3.14 8.94 -4.91
N PRO A 128 -3.82 10.11 -4.91
CA PRO A 128 -5.26 10.16 -5.15
C PRO A 128 -5.69 9.47 -6.44
N VAL A 129 -4.86 9.58 -7.49
CA VAL A 129 -5.02 8.85 -8.75
C VAL A 129 -3.84 7.92 -8.97
N MET A 130 -4.10 6.62 -9.04
CA MET A 130 -3.11 5.58 -9.37
C MET A 130 -3.28 5.16 -10.85
N PRO A 131 -2.59 5.81 -11.80
CA PRO A 131 -2.87 5.68 -13.23
C PRO A 131 -2.48 4.31 -13.80
N ASP A 132 -3.06 3.96 -14.94
CA ASP A 132 -2.54 2.88 -15.78
C ASP A 132 -1.17 3.24 -16.37
N PHE A 133 -0.28 2.26 -16.45
CA PHE A 133 1.01 2.42 -17.12
C PHE A 133 0.99 1.75 -18.49
N ILE A 134 1.24 2.55 -19.52
CA ILE A 134 1.53 2.04 -20.85
C ILE A 134 2.98 1.53 -20.86
N PRO A 135 3.29 0.40 -21.51
CA PRO A 135 4.67 -0.08 -21.65
C PRO A 135 5.61 0.99 -22.21
N GLY A 136 6.80 1.11 -21.62
CA GLY A 136 7.85 2.04 -22.07
C GLY A 136 7.68 3.50 -21.63
N VAL A 137 6.63 3.83 -20.87
CA VAL A 137 6.44 5.18 -20.31
C VAL A 137 7.22 5.35 -19.00
N ASP A 138 7.78 6.54 -18.79
CA ASP A 138 8.27 6.99 -17.49
C ASP A 138 7.10 7.07 -16.50
N ARG A 139 7.02 6.08 -15.60
CA ARG A 139 5.93 5.93 -14.64
C ARG A 139 5.88 7.10 -13.66
N ALA A 140 7.02 7.65 -13.26
CA ALA A 140 7.05 8.80 -12.36
C ALA A 140 6.45 10.05 -13.01
N MET A 141 6.78 10.28 -14.29
CA MET A 141 6.17 11.35 -15.07
C MET A 141 4.66 11.13 -15.26
N ALA A 142 4.22 9.91 -15.58
CA ALA A 142 2.81 9.58 -15.75
C ALA A 142 2.00 9.83 -14.47
N VAL A 143 2.53 9.42 -13.30
CA VAL A 143 1.91 9.70 -12.00
C VAL A 143 1.85 11.19 -11.71
N ALA A 144 2.93 11.94 -11.96
CA ALA A 144 2.96 13.38 -11.76
C ALA A 144 1.94 14.12 -12.63
N GLN A 145 1.74 13.68 -13.88
CA GLN A 145 0.74 14.24 -14.78
C GLN A 145 -0.69 13.93 -14.33
N ALA A 146 -0.97 12.67 -13.98
CA ALA A 146 -2.28 12.24 -13.50
C ALA A 146 -2.69 12.95 -12.20
N ASN A 147 -1.71 13.32 -11.36
CA ASN A 147 -1.93 13.97 -10.07
C ASN A 147 -1.54 15.46 -10.05
N LEU A 148 -1.46 16.13 -11.21
CA LEU A 148 -1.09 17.54 -11.27
C LEU A 148 -2.02 18.43 -10.43
N ALA A 149 -3.32 18.11 -10.41
CA ALA A 149 -4.31 18.79 -9.59
C ALA A 149 -4.10 18.61 -8.07
N PHE A 150 -3.33 17.60 -7.66
CA PHE A 150 -3.05 17.22 -6.27
C PHE A 150 -1.60 17.48 -5.86
N ARG A 151 -0.88 18.35 -6.58
CA ARG A 151 0.54 18.63 -6.29
C ARG A 151 0.74 19.15 -4.85
N GLN A 152 1.58 18.47 -4.05
CA GLN A 152 1.78 18.76 -2.61
C GLN A 152 0.53 18.56 -1.75
N PHE A 153 -0.44 17.79 -2.23
CA PHE A 153 -1.54 17.33 -1.42
C PHE A 153 -1.08 16.08 -0.68
N ASP A 154 -1.24 16.06 0.63
CA ASP A 154 -0.99 14.87 1.42
C ASP A 154 -2.13 13.88 1.18
N TRP A 155 -1.77 12.59 1.11
CA TRP A 155 -2.72 11.52 0.84
C TRP A 155 -2.23 10.25 1.51
N GLU A 156 -3.01 9.79 2.48
CA GLU A 156 -2.69 8.64 3.31
C GLU A 156 -3.68 7.51 3.05
N ILE A 157 -3.36 6.30 3.53
CA ILE A 157 -4.24 5.15 3.33
C ILE A 157 -5.62 5.34 3.97
N GLU A 158 -5.72 6.11 5.06
CA GLU A 158 -7.00 6.45 5.71
C GLU A 158 -7.94 7.23 4.79
N ASP A 159 -7.40 8.02 3.84
CA ASP A 159 -8.20 8.80 2.88
C ASP A 159 -8.92 7.91 1.85
N LEU A 160 -8.59 6.61 1.78
CA LEU A 160 -9.30 5.62 0.97
C LEU A 160 -10.61 5.14 1.60
N CYS A 161 -10.87 5.46 2.87
CA CYS A 161 -12.13 5.15 3.52
C CYS A 161 -13.28 5.93 2.86
N SER A 162 -14.47 5.32 2.81
CA SER A 162 -15.64 6.04 2.32
C SER A 162 -16.00 7.24 3.21
N GLU A 163 -16.59 8.26 2.59
CA GLU A 163 -17.11 9.43 3.31
C GLU A 163 -18.09 9.03 4.43
N ARG A 164 -18.84 7.93 4.25
CA ARG A 164 -19.74 7.40 5.28
C ARG A 164 -18.99 7.06 6.57
N LEU A 165 -17.87 6.34 6.46
CA LEU A 165 -17.06 5.94 7.61
C LEU A 165 -16.33 7.13 8.23
N LEU A 166 -15.84 8.06 7.40
CA LEU A 166 -15.14 9.26 7.87
C LEU A 166 -16.09 10.22 8.61
N VAL A 167 -17.30 10.44 8.11
CA VAL A 167 -18.34 11.21 8.80
C VAL A 167 -18.76 10.54 10.11
N GLN A 168 -18.87 9.20 10.11
CA GLN A 168 -19.16 8.47 11.33
C GLN A 168 -18.03 8.63 12.37
N LEU A 169 -16.76 8.51 11.95
CA LEU A 169 -15.61 8.75 12.82
C LEU A 169 -15.65 10.18 13.41
N GLU A 170 -15.89 11.20 12.59
CA GLU A 170 -15.96 12.59 13.05
C GLU A 170 -17.08 12.82 14.07
N ARG A 171 -18.24 12.16 13.88
CA ARG A 171 -19.35 12.24 14.83
C ARG A 171 -19.01 11.56 16.15
N ASP A 172 -18.42 10.36 16.08
CA ASP A 172 -18.17 9.52 17.25
C ASP A 172 -16.89 9.98 17.99
N TYR A 173 -15.97 10.66 17.29
CA TYR A 173 -14.72 11.23 17.79
C TYR A 173 -14.50 12.68 17.30
N PRO A 174 -15.22 13.69 17.82
CA PRO A 174 -15.22 15.08 17.31
C PRO A 174 -13.85 15.78 17.29
N CYS A 175 -12.94 15.41 18.17
CA CYS A 175 -11.57 15.96 18.22
C CYS A 175 -10.54 15.08 17.50
N GLY A 176 -10.99 14.04 16.78
CA GLY A 176 -10.14 13.07 16.12
C GLY A 176 -9.47 13.60 14.85
N VAL A 177 -10.17 14.48 14.12
CA VAL A 177 -9.66 15.18 12.93
C VAL A 177 -9.01 16.49 13.35
N LEU A 178 -7.71 16.61 13.08
CA LEU A 178 -6.88 17.76 13.44
C LEU A 178 -6.97 18.88 12.40
N SER A 179 -7.02 18.51 11.12
CA SER A 179 -7.24 19.44 10.02
C SER A 179 -7.89 18.75 8.83
N LYS A 180 -8.45 19.55 7.91
CA LYS A 180 -9.01 19.10 6.63
C LYS A 180 -8.43 19.93 5.51
N HIS A 181 -8.04 19.26 4.44
CA HIS A 181 -7.54 19.91 3.24
C HIS A 181 -8.33 19.38 2.04
N GLU A 182 -8.98 20.27 1.31
CA GLU A 182 -9.74 19.89 0.11
C GLU A 182 -9.02 20.37 -1.15
N ARG A 183 -8.95 19.50 -2.15
CA ARG A 183 -8.39 19.82 -3.45
C ARG A 183 -9.04 18.98 -4.54
N ALA A 184 -9.52 19.65 -5.59
CA ALA A 184 -10.17 19.02 -6.74
C ALA A 184 -11.27 17.99 -6.35
N GLY A 185 -12.04 18.29 -5.30
CA GLY A 185 -13.15 17.45 -4.83
C GLY A 185 -12.75 16.27 -3.93
N LEU A 186 -11.47 16.11 -3.60
CA LEU A 186 -10.99 15.14 -2.61
C LEU A 186 -10.59 15.84 -1.32
N VAL A 187 -10.84 15.18 -0.19
CA VAL A 187 -10.59 15.73 1.16
C VAL A 187 -9.62 14.83 1.88
N HIS A 188 -8.44 15.36 2.17
CA HIS A 188 -7.50 14.76 3.10
C HIS A 188 -7.85 15.19 4.54
N ARG A 189 -7.83 14.23 5.47
CA ARG A 189 -8.09 14.48 6.90
C ARG A 189 -6.86 14.09 7.71
N GLU A 190 -6.20 15.06 8.30
CA GLU A 190 -5.14 14.78 9.26
C GLU A 190 -5.79 14.21 10.53
N LEU A 191 -5.50 12.94 10.83
CA LEU A 191 -6.08 12.24 11.97
C LEU A 191 -5.08 12.16 13.12
N SER A 192 -5.56 12.45 14.33
CA SER A 192 -4.81 12.09 15.53
C SER A 192 -4.52 10.58 15.58
N ARG A 193 -3.44 10.17 16.23
CA ARG A 193 -3.10 8.75 16.39
C ARG A 193 -4.25 7.91 16.97
N ALA A 194 -5.00 8.47 17.93
CA ALA A 194 -6.16 7.79 18.49
C ALA A 194 -7.28 7.63 17.46
N ALA A 195 -7.56 8.65 16.65
CA ALA A 195 -8.54 8.58 15.58
C ALA A 195 -8.15 7.59 14.48
N LYS A 196 -6.87 7.45 14.12
CA LYS A 196 -6.41 6.42 13.18
C LYS A 196 -6.72 5.00 13.70
N VAL A 197 -6.50 4.75 14.99
CA VAL A 197 -6.85 3.46 15.63
C VAL A 197 -8.35 3.19 15.58
N GLU A 198 -9.16 4.19 15.87
CA GLU A 198 -10.62 4.08 15.87
C GLU A 198 -11.20 3.96 14.46
N LEU A 199 -10.63 4.65 13.46
CA LEU A 199 -11.03 4.49 12.08
C LEU A 199 -10.79 3.06 11.60
N ARG A 200 -9.63 2.48 11.92
CA ARG A 200 -9.36 1.07 11.61
C ARG A 200 -10.37 0.15 12.26
N ARG A 201 -10.68 0.35 13.55
CA ARG A 201 -11.68 -0.45 14.26
C ARG A 201 -13.05 -0.34 13.59
N LEU A 202 -13.48 0.89 13.32
CA LEU A 202 -14.75 1.19 12.64
C LEU A 202 -14.81 0.52 11.25
N PHE A 203 -13.72 0.58 10.48
CA PHE A 203 -13.66 -0.07 9.17
C PHE A 203 -13.81 -1.58 9.30
N VAL A 204 -13.06 -2.25 10.17
CA VAL A 204 -13.12 -3.71 10.35
C VAL A 204 -14.49 -4.18 10.86
N GLU A 205 -15.15 -3.40 11.71
CA GLU A 205 -16.43 -3.79 12.31
C GLU A 205 -17.64 -3.45 11.43
N SER A 206 -17.56 -2.40 10.61
CA SER A 206 -18.74 -1.79 9.98
C SER A 206 -18.59 -1.50 8.48
N ALA A 207 -17.43 -1.74 7.87
CA ALA A 207 -17.27 -1.51 6.43
C ALA A 207 -18.06 -2.56 5.63
N THR A 208 -18.71 -2.08 4.58
CA THR A 208 -19.22 -2.92 3.50
C THR A 208 -18.24 -2.93 2.34
N ILE A 209 -18.46 -3.78 1.34
CA ILE A 209 -17.66 -3.76 0.11
C ILE A 209 -17.68 -2.39 -0.59
N VAL A 210 -18.78 -1.63 -0.47
CA VAL A 210 -18.87 -0.27 -1.03
C VAL A 210 -17.93 0.68 -0.29
N ASP A 211 -17.80 0.52 1.02
CA ASP A 211 -16.90 1.35 1.83
C ASP A 211 -15.43 1.02 1.61
N ALA A 212 -15.14 -0.24 1.25
CA ALA A 212 -13.81 -0.72 0.95
C ALA A 212 -13.34 -0.37 -0.48
N ARG A 213 -14.12 0.40 -1.25
CA ARG A 213 -13.86 0.58 -2.68
C ARG A 213 -12.50 1.20 -2.98
N GLY A 214 -12.09 2.24 -2.24
CA GLY A 214 -10.78 2.86 -2.41
C GLY A 214 -9.61 1.88 -2.19
N PHE A 215 -9.72 1.02 -1.17
CA PHE A 215 -8.75 -0.03 -0.90
C PHE A 215 -8.72 -1.11 -2.00
N LEU A 216 -9.88 -1.50 -2.55
CA LEU A 216 -9.96 -2.45 -3.66
C LEU A 216 -9.36 -1.87 -4.95
N ASP A 217 -9.62 -0.59 -5.24
CA ASP A 217 -9.01 0.10 -6.37
C ASP A 217 -7.48 0.20 -6.22
N LEU A 218 -6.97 0.44 -5.01
CA LEU A 218 -5.55 0.39 -4.70
C LEU A 218 -4.97 -1.03 -4.91
N LEU A 219 -5.60 -2.07 -4.37
CA LEU A 219 -5.16 -3.45 -4.52
C LEU A 219 -5.14 -3.87 -6.01
N ARG A 220 -6.17 -3.48 -6.77
CA ARG A 220 -6.21 -3.68 -8.22
C ARG A 220 -5.02 -3.01 -8.90
N ALA A 221 -4.75 -1.74 -8.58
CA ALA A 221 -3.61 -1.01 -9.14
C ALA A 221 -2.28 -1.72 -8.82
N MET A 222 -2.10 -2.19 -7.58
CA MET A 222 -0.87 -2.90 -7.17
C MET A 222 -0.70 -4.26 -7.87
N ARG A 223 -1.78 -5.03 -8.06
CA ARG A 223 -1.76 -6.26 -8.86
C ARG A 223 -1.35 -5.97 -10.29
N ARG A 224 -1.97 -4.97 -10.90
CA ARG A 224 -1.69 -4.52 -12.27
C ARG A 224 -0.23 -4.08 -12.46
N TYR A 225 0.31 -3.27 -11.55
CA TYR A 225 1.70 -2.79 -11.65
C TYR A 225 2.75 -3.89 -11.53
N GLN A 226 2.37 -5.01 -10.92
CA GLN A 226 3.20 -6.21 -10.82
C GLN A 226 2.92 -7.24 -11.93
N GLY A 227 1.98 -6.95 -12.85
CA GLY A 227 1.67 -7.81 -14.00
C GLY A 227 0.74 -8.99 -13.68
N LEU A 228 -0.09 -8.87 -12.65
CA LEU A 228 -1.02 -9.91 -12.23
C LEU A 228 -2.43 -9.71 -12.80
N ASP A 229 -3.19 -10.80 -12.87
CA ASP A 229 -4.63 -10.75 -13.14
C ASP A 229 -5.33 -9.87 -12.10
N HIS A 230 -6.20 -8.97 -12.55
CA HIS A 230 -6.82 -7.93 -11.73
C HIS A 230 -8.25 -7.56 -12.19
N GLU A 231 -8.75 -8.18 -13.26
CA GLU A 231 -10.08 -7.87 -13.81
C GLU A 231 -11.21 -8.36 -12.89
N PHE A 232 -10.92 -9.37 -12.07
CA PHE A 232 -11.86 -9.91 -11.08
C PHE A 232 -12.13 -8.97 -9.90
N VAL A 233 -11.34 -7.91 -9.69
CA VAL A 233 -11.41 -7.08 -8.47
C VAL A 233 -12.59 -6.11 -8.47
N LEU A 234 -13.08 -5.72 -9.66
CA LEU A 234 -14.19 -4.75 -9.79
C LEU A 234 -15.42 -5.32 -10.48
N THR A 235 -15.38 -6.60 -10.88
CA THR A 235 -16.46 -7.34 -11.55
C THR A 235 -17.30 -8.08 -10.53
#